data_AF-A0A1I0QSU7-F1
#
_entry.id   AF-A0A1I0QSU7-F1
#
_cell.length_a   1.000
_cell.length_b   1.000
_cell.length_c   1.000
_cell.angle_alpha   90.00
_cell.angle_beta   90.00
_cell.angle_gamma   90.00
#
_symmetry.space_group_name_H-M   'P 1'
#
loop_
_entity.id
_entity.type
_entity.pdbx_description
1 polymer ?
#
loop_
_entity_poly.entity_id
_entity_poly.type
_entity_poly.pdbx_seq_one_letter_code
_entity_poly.pdbx_strand_id
1 'polypeptide(L)'
;MFTVTNGTIETSGTLLLIGSLVIGGLIGEVIDLEEKIDHLGEKLKVLIKVQSDTKFVDGFVTATLVVCVGAMAVVGSIQDGLTGDPSMLYTKALLDGIIVLIFASVFGIGAIFSAIPLGIYQGLITLGAVLIAPYLTGALISELSYIGSALIFGIGINICFGKKIKVGNLLPALLVPVVYEIIIYFIR
;
A
#
# COMPACT_ATOMS: atom_id res chain seq x y z
N MET A 1 -15.81 -10.71 0.00
CA MET A 1 -16.90 -10.56 1.00
C MET A 1 -17.53 -11.92 1.23
N PHE A 2 -17.77 -12.32 2.48
CA PHE A 2 -18.57 -13.52 2.77
C PHE A 2 -20.03 -13.19 2.52
N THR A 3 -20.64 -13.83 1.54
CA THR A 3 -22.05 -13.68 1.20
C THR A 3 -22.77 -14.97 1.57
N VAL A 4 -23.85 -14.85 2.35
CA VAL A 4 -24.68 -16.01 2.65
C VAL A 4 -25.73 -16.11 1.56
N THR A 5 -25.48 -16.97 0.59
CA THR A 5 -26.46 -17.32 -0.44
C THR A 5 -27.02 -18.70 -0.07
N ASN A 6 -28.34 -18.81 0.10
CA ASN A 6 -29.05 -20.08 0.36
C ASN A 6 -28.51 -20.92 1.53
N GLY A 7 -28.07 -20.28 2.63
CA GLY A 7 -27.59 -20.98 3.83
C GLY A 7 -26.16 -21.53 3.72
N THR A 8 -25.47 -21.27 2.61
CA THR A 8 -24.04 -21.56 2.43
C THR A 8 -23.23 -20.26 2.44
N ILE A 9 -22.05 -20.30 3.05
CA ILE A 9 -21.09 -19.18 3.05
C ILE A 9 -20.34 -19.23 1.72
N GLU A 10 -20.57 -18.24 0.86
CA GLU A 10 -19.85 -18.04 -0.39
C GLU A 10 -18.83 -16.90 -0.24
N THR A 11 -17.72 -16.97 -0.97
CA THR A 11 -16.70 -15.92 -0.94
C THR A 11 -16.59 -15.27 -2.31
N SER A 12 -16.93 -13.98 -2.38
CA SER A 12 -16.76 -13.16 -3.59
C SER A 12 -15.45 -12.37 -3.53
N GLY A 13 -14.76 -12.28 -4.68
CA GLY A 13 -13.50 -11.51 -4.84
C GLY A 13 -12.20 -12.31 -4.69
N THR A 14 -12.25 -13.57 -4.23
CA THR A 14 -11.04 -14.38 -3.98
C THR A 14 -10.19 -14.63 -5.22
N LEU A 15 -10.83 -14.85 -6.38
CA LEU A 15 -10.10 -15.09 -7.62
C LEU A 15 -9.31 -13.84 -8.05
N LEU A 16 -9.91 -12.66 -7.90
CA LEU A 16 -9.28 -11.40 -8.29
C LEU A 16 -8.17 -11.01 -7.31
N LEU A 17 -8.34 -11.30 -6.01
CA LEU A 17 -7.27 -11.22 -5.01
C LEU A 17 -6.06 -12.08 -5.40
N ILE A 18 -6.26 -13.38 -5.64
CA ILE A 18 -5.17 -14.30 -5.97
C ILE A 18 -4.51 -13.89 -7.29
N GLY A 19 -5.31 -13.60 -8.31
CA GLY A 19 -4.82 -13.14 -9.61
C GLY A 19 -4.00 -11.85 -9.50
N SER A 20 -4.45 -10.89 -8.69
CA SER A 20 -3.75 -9.63 -8.46
C SER A 20 -2.42 -9.84 -7.74
N LEU A 21 -2.38 -10.71 -6.72
CA LEU A 21 -1.13 -11.04 -6.02
C LEU A 21 -0.13 -11.76 -6.92
N VAL A 22 -0.58 -12.69 -7.78
CA VAL A 22 0.29 -13.41 -8.71
C VAL A 22 0.83 -12.46 -9.78
N ILE A 23 -0.05 -11.75 -10.49
CA ILE A 23 0.35 -10.83 -11.57
C ILE A 23 1.20 -9.68 -11.00
N GLY A 24 0.74 -9.08 -9.91
CA GLY A 24 1.45 -8.01 -9.22
C GLY A 24 2.80 -8.43 -8.68
N GLY A 25 2.90 -9.63 -8.11
CA GLY A 25 4.17 -10.21 -7.65
C GLY A 25 5.14 -10.49 -8.79
N LEU A 26 4.67 -11.04 -9.92
CA LEU A 26 5.52 -11.23 -11.10
C LEU A 26 6.06 -9.90 -11.63
N ILE A 27 5.19 -8.90 -11.76
CA ILE A 27 5.59 -7.55 -12.20
C ILE A 27 6.56 -6.92 -11.22
N GLY A 28 6.28 -7.00 -9.92
CA GLY A 28 7.12 -6.38 -8.91
C GLY A 28 8.45 -7.08 -8.70
N GLU A 29 8.53 -8.39 -8.90
CA GLU A 29 9.80 -9.13 -8.88
C GLU A 29 10.68 -8.77 -10.09
N VAL A 30 10.09 -8.58 -11.28
CA VAL A 30 10.84 -8.11 -12.46
C VAL A 30 11.36 -6.68 -12.26
N ILE A 31 10.59 -5.82 -11.60
CA ILE A 31 10.97 -4.43 -11.32
C ILE A 31 11.92 -4.31 -10.11
N ASP A 32 11.91 -5.33 -9.23
CA ASP A 32 12.49 -5.38 -7.88
C ASP A 32 12.20 -4.10 -7.08
N LEU A 33 10.91 -3.85 -6.85
CA LEU A 33 10.44 -2.61 -6.21
C LEU A 33 10.95 -2.48 -4.77
N GLU A 34 11.00 -3.58 -4.02
CA GLU A 34 11.52 -3.59 -2.65
C GLU A 34 12.98 -3.17 -2.63
N GLU A 35 13.81 -3.68 -3.54
CA GLU A 35 15.22 -3.30 -3.65
C GLU A 35 15.37 -1.80 -3.95
N LYS A 36 14.46 -1.21 -4.75
CA LYS A 36 14.46 0.24 -4.98
C LYS A 36 14.12 1.03 -3.71
N ILE A 37 13.17 0.55 -2.90
CA ILE A 37 12.82 1.17 -1.62
C ILE A 37 13.99 1.02 -0.64
N ASP A 38 14.63 -0.15 -0.58
CA ASP A 38 15.83 -0.39 0.24
C ASP A 38 16.96 0.59 -0.14
N HIS A 39 17.25 0.76 -1.43
CA HIS A 39 18.23 1.75 -1.92
C HIS A 39 17.86 3.20 -1.59
N LEU A 40 16.57 3.55 -1.63
CA LEU A 40 16.12 4.88 -1.19
C LEU A 40 16.37 5.06 0.30
N GLY A 41 16.12 4.03 1.11
CA GLY A 41 16.43 4.00 2.53
C GLY A 41 17.92 4.21 2.81
N GLU A 42 18.79 3.50 2.09
CA GLU A 42 20.25 3.65 2.22
C GLU A 42 20.74 5.06 1.84
N LYS A 43 20.24 5.63 0.74
CA LYS A 43 20.55 7.02 0.37
C LYS A 43 20.15 8.01 1.45
N LEU A 44 18.98 7.79 2.05
CA LEU A 44 18.47 8.65 3.12
C LEU A 44 19.30 8.52 4.39
N LYS A 45 19.68 7.30 4.76
CA LYS A 45 20.57 6.99 5.88
C LYS A 45 21.91 7.73 5.77
N VAL A 46 22.49 7.77 4.57
CA VAL A 46 23.72 8.52 4.27
C VAL A 46 23.50 10.03 4.41
N LEU A 47 22.40 10.56 3.86
CA LEU A 47 22.06 11.99 3.91
C LEU A 47 21.90 12.50 5.35
N ILE A 48 21.27 11.71 6.23
CA ILE A 48 21.00 12.09 7.62
C ILE A 48 22.18 11.75 8.54
N LYS A 49 23.27 11.16 7.99
CA LYS A 49 24.50 10.78 8.70
C LYS A 49 24.26 9.76 9.84
N VAL A 50 23.27 8.88 9.69
CA VAL A 50 22.94 7.84 10.68
C VAL A 50 23.49 6.48 10.26
N GLN A 51 24.73 6.46 9.75
CA GLN A 51 25.31 5.25 9.14
C GLN A 51 25.41 4.06 10.11
N SER A 52 25.54 4.34 11.41
CA SER A 52 25.65 3.33 12.46
C SER A 52 24.34 2.58 12.75
N ASP A 53 23.18 3.07 12.28
CA ASP A 53 21.89 2.42 12.54
C ASP A 53 21.60 1.34 11.49
N THR A 54 21.80 0.08 11.87
CA THR A 54 21.56 -1.08 11.00
C THR A 54 20.08 -1.35 10.77
N LYS A 55 19.18 -0.84 11.62
CA LYS A 55 17.72 -1.08 11.52
C LYS A 55 16.99 0.02 10.76
N PHE A 56 17.67 1.11 10.43
CA PHE A 56 17.09 2.26 9.74
C PHE A 56 16.33 1.88 8.46
N VAL A 57 16.97 1.08 7.58
CA VAL A 57 16.39 0.71 6.28
C VAL A 57 15.19 -0.22 6.47
N ASP A 58 15.32 -1.24 7.32
CA ASP A 58 14.22 -2.16 7.64
C ASP A 58 13.02 -1.41 8.23
N GLY A 59 13.26 -0.45 9.13
CA GLY A 59 12.22 0.40 9.72
C GLY A 59 11.56 1.31 8.70
N PHE A 60 12.34 1.93 7.82
CA PHE A 60 11.84 2.75 6.71
C PHE A 60 10.96 1.93 5.78
N VAL A 61 11.46 0.80 5.28
CA VAL A 61 10.76 -0.06 4.31
C VAL A 61 9.49 -0.62 4.94
N THR A 62 9.58 -1.22 6.13
CA THR A 62 8.42 -1.80 6.81
C THR A 62 7.35 -0.74 7.06
N ALA A 63 7.72 0.44 7.58
CA ALA A 63 6.78 1.53 7.81
C ALA A 63 6.14 2.01 6.50
N THR A 64 6.93 2.24 5.44
CA THR A 64 6.44 2.64 4.12
C THR A 64 5.44 1.64 3.54
N LEU A 65 5.75 0.34 3.60
CA LEU A 65 4.83 -0.69 3.09
C LEU A 65 3.51 -0.66 3.87
N VAL A 66 3.54 -0.58 5.20
CA VAL A 66 2.31 -0.58 6.01
C VAL A 66 1.44 0.65 5.72
N VAL A 67 2.04 1.85 5.66
CA VAL A 67 1.25 3.08 5.46
C VAL A 67 0.73 3.24 4.04
N CYS A 68 1.45 2.74 3.03
CA CYS A 68 1.07 2.85 1.61
C CYS A 68 0.05 1.81 1.14
N VAL A 69 -0.02 0.65 1.78
CA VAL A 69 -0.88 -0.47 1.35
C VAL A 69 -2.39 -0.20 1.55
N GLY A 70 -2.75 0.73 2.44
CA GLY A 70 -4.15 1.01 2.75
C GLY A 70 -4.95 1.57 1.57
N ALA A 71 -6.12 0.97 1.27
CA ALA A 71 -7.03 1.46 0.23
C ALA A 71 -7.46 2.93 0.43
N MET A 72 -7.55 3.36 1.70
CA MET A 72 -7.86 4.74 2.05
C MET A 72 -6.81 5.76 1.58
N ALA A 73 -5.56 5.35 1.32
CA ALA A 73 -4.58 6.24 0.71
C ALA A 73 -5.01 6.63 -0.71
N VAL A 74 -5.48 5.66 -1.50
CA VAL A 74 -5.94 5.89 -2.87
C VAL A 74 -7.26 6.63 -2.88
N VAL A 75 -8.24 6.13 -2.11
CA VAL A 75 -9.60 6.70 -2.07
C VAL A 75 -9.58 8.12 -1.49
N GLY A 76 -8.85 8.32 -0.39
CA GLY A 76 -8.71 9.63 0.25
C GLY A 76 -8.04 10.65 -0.66
N SER A 77 -6.97 10.26 -1.37
CA SER A 77 -6.29 11.16 -2.33
C SER A 77 -7.17 11.55 -3.51
N ILE A 78 -7.95 10.62 -4.05
CA ILE A 78 -8.89 10.92 -5.13
C ILE A 78 -10.00 11.83 -4.64
N GLN A 79 -10.57 11.56 -3.46
CA GLN A 79 -11.63 12.38 -2.89
C GLN A 79 -11.14 13.80 -2.59
N ASP A 80 -9.97 13.94 -1.99
CA ASP A 80 -9.31 15.23 -1.77
C ASP A 80 -9.11 16.01 -3.09
N GLY A 81 -8.61 15.36 -4.13
CA GLY A 81 -8.39 15.99 -5.43
C GLY A 81 -9.66 16.38 -6.19
N LEU A 82 -10.80 15.72 -5.93
CA LEU A 82 -12.07 15.99 -6.61
C LEU A 82 -12.98 16.95 -5.86
N THR A 83 -13.14 16.73 -4.56
CA THR A 83 -14.10 17.46 -3.73
C THR A 83 -13.44 18.51 -2.86
N GLY A 84 -12.10 18.53 -2.78
CA GLY A 84 -11.36 19.38 -1.86
C GLY A 84 -11.61 19.04 -0.39
N ASP A 85 -12.04 17.80 -0.11
CA ASP A 85 -12.33 17.32 1.25
C ASP A 85 -11.26 16.32 1.72
N PRO A 86 -10.22 16.80 2.45
CA PRO A 86 -9.16 15.95 2.98
C PRO A 86 -9.53 15.22 4.28
N SER A 87 -10.80 15.21 4.72
CA SER A 87 -11.19 14.63 6.02
C SER A 87 -10.79 13.16 6.17
N MET A 88 -10.89 12.36 5.10
CA MET A 88 -10.40 10.98 5.09
C MET A 88 -8.88 10.89 5.25
N LEU A 89 -8.15 11.78 4.58
CA LEU A 89 -6.69 11.81 4.61
C LEU A 89 -6.18 12.25 5.99
N TYR A 90 -6.85 13.20 6.65
CA TYR A 90 -6.55 13.55 8.05
C TYR A 90 -6.79 12.40 9.01
N THR A 91 -7.90 11.69 8.85
CA THR A 91 -8.18 10.49 9.67
C THR A 91 -7.09 9.44 9.49
N LYS A 92 -6.64 9.22 8.25
CA LYS A 92 -5.52 8.31 7.94
C LYS A 92 -4.20 8.81 8.54
N ALA A 93 -3.89 10.09 8.43
CA ALA A 93 -2.64 10.65 8.96
C ALA A 93 -2.50 10.42 10.48
N LEU A 94 -3.61 10.48 11.23
CA LEU A 94 -3.61 10.12 12.66
C LEU A 94 -3.29 8.64 12.89
N LEU A 95 -3.90 7.74 12.10
CA LEU A 95 -3.62 6.30 12.18
C LEU A 95 -2.17 5.97 11.81
N ASP A 96 -1.68 6.53 10.71
CA ASP A 96 -0.30 6.35 10.26
C ASP A 96 0.69 6.93 11.26
N GLY A 97 0.36 8.06 11.91
CA GLY A 97 1.17 8.64 12.98
C GLY A 97 1.36 7.68 14.16
N ILE A 98 0.30 6.99 14.58
CA ILE A 98 0.37 5.97 15.64
C ILE A 98 1.23 4.78 15.18
N ILE A 99 1.03 4.31 13.95
CA ILE A 99 1.80 3.18 13.37
C ILE A 99 3.29 3.53 13.29
N VAL A 100 3.63 4.71 12.77
CA VAL A 100 5.00 5.19 12.63
C VAL A 100 5.65 5.39 14.00
N LEU A 101 4.91 5.86 15.00
CA LEU A 101 5.42 5.97 16.37
C LEU A 101 5.78 4.60 16.95
N ILE A 102 4.91 3.60 16.75
CA ILE A 102 5.17 2.22 17.17
C ILE A 102 6.41 1.68 16.44
N PHE A 103 6.50 1.81 15.12
CA PHE A 103 7.66 1.33 14.37
C PHE A 103 8.94 2.09 14.68
N ALA A 104 8.86 3.38 14.98
CA ALA A 104 10.01 4.15 15.42
C ALA A 104 10.58 3.61 16.75
N SER A 105 9.72 3.14 17.66
CA SER A 105 10.17 2.50 18.91
C SER A 105 10.81 1.12 18.70
N VAL A 106 10.44 0.40 17.64
CA VAL A 106 10.92 -0.98 17.37
C VAL A 106 12.17 -0.99 16.47
N PHE A 107 12.14 -0.21 15.40
CA PHE A 107 13.13 -0.20 14.32
C PHE A 107 13.99 1.07 14.27
N GLY A 108 13.68 2.08 15.10
CA GLY A 108 14.43 3.33 15.15
C GLY A 108 13.89 4.43 14.22
N ILE A 109 14.69 5.49 14.05
CA ILE A 109 14.23 6.73 13.41
C ILE A 109 13.86 6.59 11.93
N GLY A 110 14.31 5.51 11.27
CA GLY A 110 14.00 5.22 9.87
C GLY A 110 12.50 5.21 9.54
N ALA A 111 11.66 4.79 10.49
CA ALA A 111 10.20 4.75 10.29
C ALA A 111 9.58 6.12 9.98
N ILE A 112 10.13 7.21 10.52
CA ILE A 112 9.60 8.57 10.32
C ILE A 112 9.70 8.99 8.85
N PHE A 113 10.72 8.51 8.14
CA PHE A 113 10.94 8.85 6.74
C PHE A 113 9.96 8.19 5.78
N SER A 114 9.14 7.24 6.25
CA SER A 114 8.04 6.66 5.46
C SER A 114 7.02 7.68 4.97
N ALA A 115 6.95 8.85 5.63
CA ALA A 115 6.16 9.99 5.19
C ALA A 115 6.54 10.48 3.78
N ILE A 116 7.79 10.32 3.35
CA ILE A 116 8.26 10.77 2.03
C ILE A 116 7.63 9.92 0.91
N PRO A 117 7.81 8.58 0.86
CA PRO A 117 7.11 7.75 -0.11
C PRO A 117 5.59 7.90 -0.07
N LEU A 118 5.00 7.98 1.14
CA LEU A 118 3.56 8.15 1.31
C LEU A 118 3.06 9.46 0.70
N GLY A 119 3.75 10.56 0.99
CA GLY A 119 3.40 11.88 0.46
C GLY A 119 3.54 11.96 -1.07
N ILE A 120 4.57 11.33 -1.64
CA ILE A 120 4.71 11.21 -3.10
C ILE A 120 3.57 10.39 -3.68
N TYR A 121 3.28 9.22 -3.09
CA TYR A 121 2.23 8.31 -3.56
C TYR A 121 0.85 8.97 -3.55
N GLN A 122 0.45 9.51 -2.41
CA GLN A 122 -0.84 10.19 -2.24
C GLN A 122 -0.91 11.48 -3.06
N GLY A 123 0.15 12.28 -3.08
CA GLY A 123 0.20 13.53 -3.82
C GLY A 123 0.07 13.34 -5.34
N LEU A 124 0.73 12.31 -5.90
CA LEU A 124 0.58 11.96 -7.32
C LEU A 124 -0.85 11.56 -7.66
N ILE A 125 -1.51 10.80 -6.78
CA ILE A 125 -2.92 10.40 -6.96
C ILE A 125 -3.84 11.61 -6.87
N THR A 126 -3.64 12.50 -5.89
CA THR A 126 -4.44 13.72 -5.73
C THR A 126 -4.33 14.62 -6.97
N LEU A 127 -3.13 14.78 -7.54
CA LEU A 127 -2.93 15.54 -8.79
C LEU A 127 -3.61 14.88 -10.00
N GLY A 128 -3.66 13.55 -10.04
CA GLY A 128 -4.32 12.76 -11.10
C GLY A 128 -5.80 12.47 -10.86
N ALA A 129 -6.39 12.97 -9.78
CA ALA A 129 -7.69 12.51 -9.27
C ALA A 129 -8.81 12.62 -10.31
N VAL A 130 -8.84 13.68 -11.11
CA VAL A 130 -9.85 13.91 -12.17
C VAL A 130 -9.87 12.77 -13.21
N LEU A 131 -8.71 12.18 -13.51
CA LEU A 131 -8.61 11.07 -14.47
C LEU A 131 -9.01 9.74 -13.84
N ILE A 132 -8.80 9.57 -12.54
CA ILE A 132 -8.97 8.29 -11.83
C ILE A 132 -10.40 8.15 -11.25
N ALA A 133 -11.06 9.28 -10.97
CA ALA A 133 -12.41 9.39 -10.41
C ALA A 133 -13.46 8.43 -11.00
N PRO A 134 -13.65 8.33 -12.33
CA PRO A 134 -14.73 7.52 -12.89
C PRO A 134 -14.54 6.01 -12.64
N TYR A 135 -13.32 5.58 -12.33
CA TYR A 135 -12.98 4.18 -12.09
C TYR A 135 -13.13 3.77 -10.62
N LEU A 136 -13.36 4.72 -9.71
CA LEU A 136 -13.40 4.46 -8.27
C LEU A 136 -14.77 3.94 -7.83
N THR A 137 -15.05 2.67 -8.11
CA THR A 137 -16.27 2.00 -7.68
C THR A 137 -16.14 1.44 -6.26
N GLY A 138 -17.26 1.27 -5.55
CA GLY A 138 -17.25 0.61 -4.24
C GLY A 138 -16.72 -0.84 -4.29
N ALA A 139 -16.87 -1.51 -5.44
CA ALA A 139 -16.28 -2.82 -5.70
C ALA A 139 -14.75 -2.73 -5.74
N LEU A 140 -14.18 -1.79 -6.50
CA LEU A 140 -12.73 -1.57 -6.56
C LEU A 140 -12.13 -1.30 -5.16
N ILE A 141 -12.79 -0.46 -4.36
CA ILE A 141 -12.34 -0.16 -2.99
C ILE A 141 -12.30 -1.44 -2.12
N SER A 142 -13.29 -2.31 -2.28
CA SER A 142 -13.34 -3.59 -1.57
C SER A 142 -12.20 -4.51 -2.01
N GLU A 143 -11.95 -4.63 -3.31
CA GLU A 143 -10.85 -5.43 -3.87
C GLU A 143 -9.47 -4.91 -3.43
N LEU A 144 -9.25 -3.60 -3.48
CA LEU A 144 -8.04 -2.96 -2.95
C LEU A 144 -7.85 -3.24 -1.46
N SER A 145 -8.94 -3.23 -0.68
CA SER A 145 -8.89 -3.54 0.74
C SER A 145 -8.54 -5.01 1.00
N TYR A 146 -9.05 -5.94 0.18
CA TYR A 146 -8.70 -7.37 0.28
C TYR A 146 -7.23 -7.60 -0.04
N ILE A 147 -6.73 -7.05 -1.15
CA ILE A 147 -5.31 -7.16 -1.52
C ILE A 147 -4.47 -6.49 -0.43
N GLY A 148 -4.87 -5.30 0.03
CA GLY A 148 -4.14 -4.57 1.05
C GLY A 148 -4.04 -5.36 2.36
N SER A 149 -5.14 -5.93 2.85
CA SER A 149 -5.12 -6.77 4.06
C SER A 149 -4.21 -8.00 3.92
N ALA A 150 -4.15 -8.63 2.74
CA ALA A 150 -3.23 -9.73 2.47
C ALA A 150 -1.75 -9.28 2.50
N LEU A 151 -1.45 -8.09 1.95
CA LEU A 151 -0.11 -7.50 2.02
C LEU A 151 0.28 -7.14 3.46
N ILE A 152 -0.61 -6.50 4.22
CA ILE A 152 -0.38 -6.21 5.66
C ILE A 152 -0.11 -7.50 6.45
N PHE A 153 -0.85 -8.57 6.15
CA PHE A 153 -0.61 -9.88 6.75
C PHE A 153 0.80 -10.40 6.43
N GLY A 154 1.25 -10.27 5.17
CA GLY A 154 2.63 -10.60 4.78
C GLY A 154 3.68 -9.78 5.53
N ILE A 155 3.44 -8.49 5.75
CA ILE A 155 4.33 -7.63 6.54
C ILE A 155 4.37 -8.11 8.00
N GLY A 156 3.22 -8.47 8.57
CA GLY A 156 3.14 -9.04 9.92
C GLY A 156 3.98 -10.31 10.07
N ILE A 157 3.94 -11.21 9.07
CA ILE A 157 4.81 -12.41 9.03
C ILE A 157 6.29 -12.01 9.06
N ASN A 158 6.69 -11.02 8.26
CA ASN A 158 8.08 -10.55 8.24
C ASN A 158 8.52 -9.97 9.58
N ILE A 159 7.63 -9.29 10.30
CA ILE A 159 7.92 -8.75 11.64
C ILE A 159 8.11 -9.90 12.64
N CYS A 160 7.26 -10.94 12.61
CA CYS A 160 7.33 -12.06 13.54
C CYS A 160 8.48 -13.03 13.28
N PHE A 161 8.80 -13.30 12.02
CA PHE A 161 9.73 -14.37 11.61
C PHE A 161 10.99 -13.88 10.91
N GLY A 162 11.20 -12.56 10.85
CA GLY A 162 12.24 -11.92 10.04
C GLY A 162 11.83 -11.76 8.57
N LYS A 163 12.54 -10.90 7.84
CA LYS A 163 12.29 -10.61 6.41
C LYS A 163 12.46 -11.89 5.58
N LYS A 164 11.34 -12.56 5.27
CA LYS A 164 11.28 -13.80 4.47
C LYS A 164 10.62 -13.58 3.12
N ILE A 165 9.67 -12.67 3.07
CA ILE A 165 8.87 -12.36 1.88
C ILE A 165 9.22 -10.94 1.46
N LYS A 166 9.57 -10.72 0.19
CA LYS A 166 9.72 -9.36 -0.36
C LYS A 166 8.36 -8.74 -0.60
N VAL A 167 7.67 -8.31 0.46
CA VAL A 167 6.30 -7.78 0.36
C VAL A 167 6.24 -6.48 -0.47
N GLY A 168 7.33 -5.73 -0.53
CA GLY A 168 7.46 -4.59 -1.44
C GLY A 168 7.31 -4.97 -2.92
N ASN A 169 7.77 -6.16 -3.31
CA ASN A 169 7.58 -6.67 -4.67
C ASN A 169 6.14 -7.13 -4.93
N LEU A 170 5.32 -7.30 -3.90
CA LEU A 170 3.89 -7.59 -4.05
C LEU A 170 3.03 -6.32 -4.14
N LEU A 171 3.58 -5.12 -3.86
CA LEU A 171 2.83 -3.86 -3.95
C LEU A 171 2.14 -3.61 -5.30
N PRO A 172 2.72 -3.96 -6.47
CA PRO A 172 2.04 -3.76 -7.75
C PRO A 172 0.72 -4.53 -7.88
N ALA A 173 0.46 -5.50 -7.00
CA ALA A 173 -0.84 -6.17 -6.90
C ALA A 173 -1.99 -5.19 -6.65
N LEU A 174 -1.75 -4.06 -5.97
CA LEU A 174 -2.76 -3.01 -5.75
C LEU A 174 -3.16 -2.29 -7.05
N LEU A 175 -2.32 -2.32 -8.09
CA LEU A 175 -2.64 -1.67 -9.37
C LEU A 175 -3.44 -2.60 -10.31
N VAL A 176 -3.32 -3.91 -10.16
CA VAL A 176 -4.04 -4.90 -10.98
C VAL A 176 -5.57 -4.71 -10.96
N PRO A 177 -6.26 -4.58 -9.81
CA PRO A 177 -7.71 -4.36 -9.79
C PRO A 177 -8.12 -3.03 -10.44
N VAL A 178 -7.28 -1.99 -10.32
CA VAL A 178 -7.52 -0.68 -10.94
C VAL A 178 -7.49 -0.81 -12.46
N VAL A 179 -6.47 -1.48 -13.00
CA VAL A 179 -6.35 -1.73 -14.45
C VAL A 179 -7.50 -2.60 -14.95
N TYR A 180 -7.89 -3.61 -14.19
CA TYR A 180 -9.01 -4.49 -14.53
C TYR A 180 -10.34 -3.72 -14.67
N GLU A 181 -10.66 -2.85 -13.71
CA GLU A 181 -11.85 -2.00 -13.76
C GLU A 181 -11.83 -1.01 -14.93
N ILE A 182 -10.66 -0.43 -15.24
CA ILE A 182 -10.50 0.44 -16.43
C ILE A 182 -10.80 -0.32 -17.72
N ILE A 183 -10.32 -1.56 -17.85
CA ILE A 183 -10.55 -2.40 -19.04
C ILE A 183 -12.04 -2.74 -19.18
N ILE A 184 -12.70 -3.12 -18.09
CA ILE A 184 -14.14 -3.44 -18.12
C ILE A 184 -14.97 -2.20 -18.47
N TYR A 185 -14.64 -1.04 -17.92
CA TYR A 185 -15.31 0.21 -18.23
C TYR A 185 -15.23 0.56 -19.72
N PHE A 186 -14.11 0.24 -20.39
CA PHE A 186 -13.95 0.50 -21.82
C PHE A 186 -14.70 -0.52 -22.72
N ILE A 187 -14.91 -1.75 -22.24
CA ILE A 187 -15.59 -2.82 -22.99
C ILE A 187 -17.13 -2.68 -22.91
N ARG A 188 -17.65 -2.02 -21.89
CA ARG A 188 -19.09 -1.91 -21.59
C ARG A 188 -19.70 -0.61 -22.09
#